data_AF-A0A401NV47-F1
#
_entry.id   AF-A0A401NV47-F1
#
_cell.length_a   1.000
_cell.length_b   1.000
_cell.length_c   1.000
_cell.angle_alpha   90.00
_cell.angle_beta   90.00
_cell.angle_gamma   90.00
#
_symmetry.space_group_name_H-M   'P 1'
#
loop_
_entity.id
_entity.type
_entity.pdbx_description
1 polymer ?
#
loop_
_entity_poly.entity_id
_entity_poly.type
_entity_poly.pdbx_seq_one_letter_code
_entity_poly.pdbx_strand_id
1 'polypeptide(L)'
;IQFGFVTLFVASFPLAPVLALMNNIVEVRVDAWKFVTQFRRPMAAKAHSIGIWHQILNGIAIFSVVTNAFIVAFTSDMIPRLVYKYAYSQNAQLPMKGYINDSLSIANASLLAPGTQDKDITTCRYKDYRYPLGHEFQYKHNMQFWHILAAKMAFIIILEHVVFLVKFAIAALIPDVPSEVKARIKREKYLTQKILHEYELNKLKETLTGMADYDVNRQVSVQAQKVELLKEELV
;
A
#
# COMPACT_ATOMS: atom_id res chain seq x y z
N ILE A 1 -8.55 -9.14 -4.76
CA ILE A 1 -7.90 -9.88 -5.87
C ILE A 1 -7.48 -8.97 -7.01
N GLN A 2 -8.39 -8.20 -7.63
CA GLN A 2 -8.06 -7.26 -8.74
C GLN A 2 -6.86 -6.33 -8.44
N PHE A 3 -6.81 -5.76 -7.23
CA PHE A 3 -5.65 -4.98 -6.78
C PHE A 3 -4.32 -5.74 -6.89
N GLY A 4 -4.32 -7.04 -6.57
CA GLY A 4 -3.13 -7.89 -6.71
C GLY A 4 -2.71 -8.05 -8.16
N PHE A 5 -3.63 -8.31 -9.09
CA PHE A 5 -3.30 -8.38 -10.52
C PHE A 5 -2.69 -7.08 -11.05
N VAL A 6 -3.27 -5.95 -10.64
CA VAL A 6 -2.81 -4.63 -11.06
C VAL A 6 -1.44 -4.31 -10.49
N THR A 7 -1.14 -4.69 -9.25
CA THR A 7 0.11 -4.30 -8.59
C THR A 7 1.25 -5.30 -8.76
N LEU A 8 1.00 -6.60 -8.70
CA LEU A 8 2.04 -7.65 -8.77
C LEU A 8 2.63 -7.83 -10.18
N PHE A 9 1.85 -7.53 -11.22
CA PHE A 9 2.21 -7.85 -12.62
C PHE A 9 2.26 -6.62 -13.54
N VAL A 10 2.29 -5.41 -12.98
CA VAL A 10 2.28 -4.17 -13.76
C VAL A 10 3.50 -4.06 -14.68
N ALA A 11 4.65 -4.58 -14.26
CA ALA A 11 5.88 -4.57 -15.06
C ALA A 11 5.75 -5.38 -16.37
N SER A 12 4.90 -6.42 -16.38
CA SER A 12 4.65 -7.23 -17.57
C SER A 12 3.55 -6.64 -18.46
N PHE A 13 2.53 -6.02 -17.86
CA PHE A 13 1.37 -5.51 -18.59
C PHE A 13 0.97 -4.11 -18.09
N PRO A 14 1.48 -3.04 -18.74
CA PRO A 14 1.25 -1.67 -18.28
C PRO A 14 -0.20 -1.19 -18.45
N LEU A 15 -1.02 -1.87 -19.26
CA LEU A 15 -2.41 -1.51 -19.49
C LEU A 15 -3.37 -2.05 -18.41
N ALA A 16 -2.88 -2.88 -17.47
CA ALA A 16 -3.69 -3.46 -16.40
C ALA A 16 -4.50 -2.43 -15.57
N PRO A 17 -3.94 -1.26 -15.18
CA PRO A 17 -4.68 -0.26 -14.40
C PRO A 17 -5.88 0.32 -15.16
N VAL A 18 -5.77 0.48 -16.49
CA VAL A 18 -6.86 1.01 -17.32
C VAL A 18 -8.01 0.02 -17.39
N LEU A 19 -7.71 -1.27 -17.60
CA LEU A 19 -8.73 -2.32 -17.58
C LEU A 19 -9.40 -2.44 -16.19
N ALA A 20 -8.60 -2.31 -15.13
CA ALA A 20 -9.12 -2.29 -13.77
C ALA A 20 -10.04 -1.09 -13.50
N LEU A 21 -9.71 0.09 -14.04
CA LEU A 21 -10.54 1.28 -13.91
C LEU A 21 -11.89 1.09 -14.63
N MET A 22 -11.87 0.59 -15.87
CA MET A 22 -13.09 0.27 -16.61
C MET A 22 -13.96 -0.74 -15.87
N ASN A 23 -13.33 -1.81 -15.34
CA ASN A 23 -14.03 -2.80 -14.52
C ASN A 23 -14.68 -2.15 -13.29
N ASN A 24 -13.94 -1.31 -12.55
CA ASN A 24 -14.47 -0.64 -11.35
C ASN A 24 -15.64 0.31 -11.66
N ILE A 25 -15.64 1.00 -12.81
CA ILE A 25 -16.75 1.88 -13.20
C ILE A 25 -18.03 1.06 -13.40
N VAL A 26 -17.93 -0.08 -14.08
CA VAL A 26 -19.06 -0.99 -14.29
C VAL A 26 -19.48 -1.64 -12.98
N GLU A 27 -18.51 -2.12 -12.19
CA GLU A 27 -18.75 -2.82 -10.92
C GLU A 27 -19.54 -1.96 -9.94
N VAL A 28 -19.19 -0.67 -9.78
CA VAL A 28 -19.93 0.25 -8.90
C VAL A 28 -21.41 0.35 -9.29
N ARG A 29 -21.72 0.36 -10.59
CA ARG A 29 -23.11 0.43 -11.09
C ARG A 29 -23.84 -0.89 -10.89
N VAL A 30 -23.17 -1.99 -11.21
CA VAL A 30 -23.71 -3.34 -11.08
C VAL A 30 -23.99 -3.67 -9.62
N ASP A 31 -23.09 -3.35 -8.69
CA ASP A 31 -23.28 -3.60 -7.26
C ASP A 31 -24.38 -2.72 -6.67
N ALA A 32 -24.46 -1.45 -7.08
CA ALA A 32 -25.58 -0.58 -6.69
C ALA A 32 -26.92 -1.14 -7.17
N TRP A 33 -27.00 -1.62 -8.42
CA TRP A 33 -28.20 -2.26 -8.96
C TRP A 33 -28.56 -3.51 -8.14
N LYS A 34 -27.61 -4.43 -7.89
CA LYS A 34 -27.83 -5.64 -7.08
C LYS A 34 -28.37 -5.31 -5.69
N PHE A 35 -27.82 -4.29 -5.02
CA PHE A 35 -28.28 -3.90 -3.68
C PHE A 35 -29.70 -3.33 -3.65
N VAL A 36 -30.14 -2.66 -4.74
CA VAL A 36 -31.46 -2.05 -4.81
C VAL A 36 -32.53 -3.03 -5.29
N THR A 37 -32.20 -3.94 -6.22
CA THR A 37 -33.20 -4.79 -6.89
C THR A 37 -33.17 -6.25 -6.44
N GLN A 38 -32.02 -6.80 -6.07
CA GLN A 38 -31.83 -8.25 -5.92
C GLN A 38 -31.67 -8.70 -4.47
N PHE A 39 -31.10 -7.87 -3.60
CA PHE A 39 -30.91 -8.21 -2.19
C PHE A 39 -31.97 -7.59 -1.28
N ARG A 40 -32.30 -8.30 -0.20
CA ARG A 40 -33.07 -7.72 0.91
C ARG A 40 -32.20 -6.69 1.64
N ARG A 41 -32.83 -5.61 2.11
CA ARG A 41 -32.16 -4.55 2.87
C ARG A 41 -31.37 -5.12 4.07
N PRO A 42 -30.04 -4.91 4.14
CA PRO A 42 -29.23 -5.33 5.27
C PRO A 42 -29.45 -4.43 6.49
N MET A 43 -29.18 -4.98 7.68
CA MET A 43 -29.17 -4.19 8.92
C MET A 43 -27.95 -3.27 8.95
N ALA A 44 -28.16 -2.01 9.33
CA ALA A 44 -27.09 -1.03 9.38
C ALA A 44 -26.10 -1.38 10.52
N ALA A 45 -24.83 -1.57 10.15
CA ALA A 45 -23.73 -1.74 11.09
C ALA A 45 -22.74 -0.58 10.94
N LYS A 46 -22.23 -0.06 12.07
CA LYS A 46 -21.19 0.97 12.07
C LYS A 46 -19.82 0.31 12.06
N ALA A 47 -18.99 0.65 11.08
CA ALA A 47 -17.59 0.22 11.01
C ALA A 47 -16.68 1.43 10.82
N HIS A 48 -15.58 1.51 11.58
CA HIS A 48 -14.60 2.58 11.48
C HIS A 48 -13.61 2.38 10.32
N SER A 49 -13.41 1.13 9.88
CA SER A 49 -12.47 0.80 8.79
C SER A 49 -12.93 -0.43 8.02
N ILE A 50 -12.23 -0.73 6.92
CA ILE A 50 -12.43 -1.95 6.11
C ILE A 50 -11.96 -3.24 6.82
N GLY A 51 -11.31 -3.13 7.99
CA GLY A 51 -10.83 -4.25 8.78
C GLY A 51 -9.58 -4.93 8.21
N ILE A 52 -9.55 -6.27 8.26
CA ILE A 52 -8.41 -7.11 7.84
C ILE A 52 -7.95 -6.85 6.40
N TRP A 53 -8.87 -6.42 5.53
CA TRP A 53 -8.56 -6.09 4.14
C TRP A 53 -7.48 -5.02 4.02
N HIS A 54 -7.39 -4.07 4.96
CA HIS A 54 -6.33 -3.06 4.94
C HIS A 54 -4.93 -3.70 5.11
N GLN A 55 -4.80 -4.64 6.04
CA GLN A 55 -3.55 -5.38 6.25
C GLN A 55 -3.20 -6.25 5.04
N ILE A 56 -4.20 -6.91 4.43
CA ILE A 56 -4.01 -7.70 3.22
C ILE A 56 -3.52 -6.83 2.06
N LEU A 57 -4.15 -5.67 1.83
CA LEU A 57 -3.75 -4.74 0.76
C LEU A 57 -2.33 -4.21 0.99
N ASN A 58 -1.97 -3.88 2.24
CA ASN A 58 -0.61 -3.46 2.58
C ASN A 58 0.41 -4.58 2.35
N GLY A 59 0.07 -5.83 2.71
CA GLY A 59 0.91 -6.99 2.43
C GLY A 59 1.13 -7.17 0.93
N ILE A 60 0.06 -7.17 0.13
CA ILE A 60 0.15 -7.27 -1.33
C ILE A 60 0.99 -6.13 -1.91
N ALA A 61 0.87 -4.91 -1.39
CA ALA A 61 1.67 -3.76 -1.83
C ALA A 61 3.16 -3.86 -1.49
N ILE A 62 3.54 -4.63 -0.46
CA ILE A 62 4.96 -4.92 -0.17
C ILE A 62 5.45 -6.03 -1.11
N PHE A 63 4.68 -7.11 -1.24
CA PHE A 63 5.02 -8.21 -2.15
C PHE A 63 5.12 -7.76 -3.61
N SER A 64 4.30 -6.80 -4.03
CA SER A 64 4.35 -6.27 -5.40
C SER A 64 5.69 -5.66 -5.77
N VAL A 65 6.39 -5.00 -4.85
CA VAL A 65 7.72 -4.44 -5.11
C VAL A 65 8.70 -5.56 -5.47
N VAL A 66 8.73 -6.60 -4.63
CA VAL A 66 9.60 -7.78 -4.83
C VAL A 66 9.23 -8.49 -6.13
N THR A 67 7.95 -8.81 -6.33
CA THR A 67 7.51 -9.54 -7.53
C THR A 67 7.85 -8.79 -8.83
N ASN A 68 7.63 -7.48 -8.89
CA ASN A 68 7.98 -6.71 -10.08
C ASN A 68 9.50 -6.64 -10.30
N ALA A 69 10.31 -6.56 -9.24
CA ALA A 69 11.77 -6.60 -9.36
C ALA A 69 12.23 -7.92 -10.02
N PHE A 70 11.67 -9.04 -9.56
CA PHE A 70 11.96 -10.36 -10.12
C PHE A 70 11.46 -10.51 -11.56
N ILE A 71 10.26 -10.02 -11.88
CA ILE A 71 9.73 -10.03 -13.25
C ILE A 71 10.68 -9.30 -14.20
N VAL A 72 11.11 -8.09 -13.84
CA VAL A 72 12.02 -7.30 -14.68
C VAL A 72 13.39 -7.96 -14.78
N ALA A 73 13.91 -8.55 -13.70
CA ALA A 73 15.23 -9.18 -13.71
C ALA A 73 15.27 -10.51 -14.48
N PHE A 74 14.28 -11.37 -14.29
CA PHE A 74 14.31 -12.75 -14.79
C PHE A 74 13.50 -12.97 -16.07
N THR A 75 12.37 -12.28 -16.24
CA THR A 75 11.49 -12.46 -17.41
C THR A 75 11.86 -11.52 -18.55
N SER A 76 12.36 -10.32 -18.26
CA SER A 76 12.77 -9.37 -19.30
C SER A 76 14.18 -9.63 -19.81
N ASP A 77 14.39 -9.39 -21.12
CA ASP A 77 15.72 -9.38 -21.74
C ASP A 77 16.49 -8.06 -21.52
N MET A 78 15.98 -7.16 -20.66
CA MET A 78 16.62 -5.87 -20.38
C MET A 78 18.02 -6.02 -19.79
N ILE A 79 18.19 -6.82 -18.72
CA ILE A 79 19.47 -6.95 -18.02
C ILE A 79 20.55 -7.61 -18.91
N PRO A 80 20.29 -8.75 -19.59
CA PRO A 80 21.27 -9.34 -20.50
C PRO A 80 21.71 -8.40 -21.62
N ARG A 81 20.76 -7.64 -22.22
CA ARG A 81 21.09 -6.62 -23.25
C ARG A 81 21.97 -5.51 -22.68
N LEU A 82 21.69 -5.08 -21.46
CA LEU A 82 22.48 -4.04 -20.79
C LEU A 82 23.91 -4.50 -20.50
N VAL A 83 24.05 -5.72 -19.98
CA VAL A 83 25.35 -6.35 -19.73
C VAL A 83 26.13 -6.52 -21.03
N TYR A 84 25.48 -6.98 -22.10
CA TYR A 84 26.13 -7.07 -23.42
C TYR A 84 26.62 -5.71 -23.91
N LYS A 85 25.75 -4.68 -23.86
CA LYS A 85 26.06 -3.32 -24.31
C LYS A 85 27.32 -2.74 -23.64
N TYR A 86 27.45 -2.94 -22.33
CA TYR A 86 28.53 -2.30 -21.55
C TYR A 86 29.77 -3.16 -21.36
N ALA A 87 29.64 -4.49 -21.28
CA ALA A 87 30.77 -5.38 -20.95
C ALA A 87 31.31 -6.18 -22.15
N TYR A 88 30.49 -6.48 -23.16
CA TYR A 88 30.85 -7.41 -24.25
C TYR A 88 30.77 -6.82 -25.65
N SER A 89 30.21 -5.62 -25.78
CA SER A 89 30.08 -4.97 -27.07
C SER A 89 31.45 -4.55 -27.62
N GLN A 90 31.80 -5.03 -28.82
CA GLN A 90 33.07 -4.68 -29.48
C GLN A 90 32.98 -3.38 -30.30
N ASN A 91 31.77 -2.96 -30.69
CA ASN A 91 31.56 -1.83 -31.59
C ASN A 91 30.94 -0.64 -30.85
N ALA A 92 31.71 0.44 -30.63
CA ALA A 92 31.23 1.64 -29.94
C ALA A 92 30.06 2.35 -30.67
N GLN A 93 30.03 2.31 -32.00
CA GLN A 93 29.01 2.98 -32.82
C GLN A 93 27.68 2.19 -32.90
N LEU A 94 27.74 0.85 -32.83
CA LEU A 94 26.58 -0.04 -32.97
C LEU A 94 26.63 -1.11 -31.87
N PRO A 95 26.37 -0.72 -30.61
CA PRO A 95 26.72 -1.58 -29.48
C PRO A 95 25.83 -2.80 -29.34
N MET A 96 24.67 -2.85 -30.00
CA MET A 96 23.75 -3.98 -30.00
C MET A 96 23.91 -4.93 -31.20
N LYS A 97 24.77 -4.60 -32.17
CA LYS A 97 24.97 -5.43 -33.37
C LYS A 97 25.66 -6.72 -32.96
N GLY A 98 25.00 -7.86 -33.21
CA GLY A 98 25.52 -9.19 -32.85
C GLY A 98 24.98 -9.76 -31.54
N TYR A 99 24.16 -9.02 -30.78
CA TYR A 99 23.59 -9.49 -29.51
C TYR A 99 22.88 -10.84 -29.64
N ILE A 100 22.04 -11.03 -30.67
CA ILE A 100 21.32 -12.30 -30.86
C ILE A 100 22.29 -13.46 -31.07
N ASN A 101 23.37 -13.27 -31.83
CA ASN A 101 24.33 -14.33 -32.10
C ASN A 101 25.19 -14.66 -30.86
N ASP A 102 25.45 -13.67 -30.00
CA ASP A 102 26.15 -13.86 -28.70
C ASP A 102 25.24 -14.51 -27.64
N SER A 103 23.95 -14.15 -27.62
CA SER A 103 22.97 -14.68 -26.66
C SER A 103 22.57 -16.14 -26.86
N LEU A 104 23.03 -16.75 -27.95
CA LEU A 104 22.69 -18.11 -28.36
C LEU A 104 23.91 -19.03 -28.20
N SER A 105 23.75 -20.10 -27.41
CA SER A 105 24.74 -21.16 -27.35
C SER A 105 24.49 -22.21 -28.43
N ILE A 106 25.58 -22.79 -28.92
CA ILE A 106 25.56 -23.80 -30.00
C ILE A 106 25.62 -25.18 -29.35
N ALA A 107 24.72 -26.08 -29.75
CA ALA A 107 24.74 -27.49 -29.37
C ALA A 107 24.69 -28.40 -30.58
N ASN A 108 25.21 -29.62 -30.41
CA ASN A 108 25.06 -30.68 -31.38
C ASN A 108 23.62 -31.21 -31.36
N ALA A 109 22.96 -31.21 -32.52
CA ALA A 109 21.57 -31.62 -32.64
C ALA A 109 21.33 -33.09 -32.23
N SER A 110 22.33 -33.96 -32.45
CA SER A 110 22.24 -35.39 -32.10
C SER A 110 22.12 -35.65 -30.59
N LEU A 111 22.57 -34.72 -29.75
CA LEU A 111 22.51 -34.83 -28.29
C LEU A 111 21.13 -34.48 -27.73
N LEU A 112 20.38 -33.59 -28.39
CA LEU A 112 19.12 -33.05 -27.88
C LEU A 112 17.91 -33.91 -28.22
N ALA A 113 17.93 -34.64 -29.34
CA ALA A 113 16.79 -35.44 -29.78
C ALA A 113 17.26 -36.78 -30.38
N PRO A 114 17.61 -37.76 -29.53
CA PRO A 114 17.97 -39.10 -30.00
C PRO A 114 16.74 -39.78 -30.61
N GLY A 115 16.59 -39.70 -31.94
CA GLY A 115 15.53 -40.41 -32.69
C GLY A 115 14.78 -39.56 -33.73
N THR A 116 14.81 -38.22 -33.64
CA THR A 116 14.29 -37.34 -34.69
C THR A 116 15.44 -36.91 -35.59
N GLN A 117 15.96 -37.85 -36.37
CA GLN A 117 17.11 -37.59 -37.24
C GLN A 117 16.66 -36.95 -38.54
N ASP A 118 16.52 -35.63 -38.53
CA ASP A 118 16.75 -34.87 -39.74
C ASP A 118 18.26 -34.86 -39.99
N LYS A 119 18.73 -35.66 -40.96
CA LYS A 119 20.18 -35.96 -41.14
C LYS A 119 21.01 -34.77 -41.60
N ASP A 120 20.35 -33.68 -41.99
CA ASP A 120 20.99 -32.50 -42.58
C ASP A 120 21.36 -31.43 -41.53
N ILE A 121 20.85 -31.52 -40.29
CA ILE A 121 21.10 -30.52 -39.23
C ILE A 121 22.09 -31.06 -38.21
N THR A 122 23.32 -30.57 -38.26
CA THR A 122 24.41 -30.96 -37.34
C THR A 122 24.47 -30.11 -36.07
N THR A 123 24.13 -28.84 -36.15
CA THR A 123 24.19 -27.90 -35.01
C THR A 123 22.92 -27.09 -34.85
N CYS A 124 22.44 -26.95 -33.62
CA CYS A 124 21.31 -26.11 -33.25
C CYS A 124 21.76 -25.00 -32.28
N ARG A 125 20.98 -23.92 -32.22
CA ARG A 125 21.20 -22.80 -31.31
C ARG A 125 20.07 -22.71 -30.30
N TYR A 126 20.39 -22.51 -29.02
CA TYR A 126 19.41 -22.34 -27.95
C TYR A 126 19.79 -21.16 -27.05
N LYS A 127 18.78 -20.59 -26.38
CA LYS A 127 18.95 -19.41 -25.53
C LYS A 127 19.52 -19.82 -24.17
N ASP A 128 20.84 -19.85 -24.07
CA ASP A 128 21.58 -20.02 -22.82
C ASP A 128 23.04 -19.56 -23.00
N TYR A 129 23.72 -19.27 -21.90
CA TYR A 129 25.11 -18.80 -21.87
C TYR A 129 26.05 -19.93 -21.45
N ARG A 130 26.40 -20.79 -22.41
CA ARG A 130 27.24 -21.98 -22.20
C ARG A 130 28.41 -22.03 -23.17
N TYR A 131 29.48 -22.71 -22.77
CA TYR A 131 30.64 -22.91 -23.63
C TYR A 131 30.28 -23.78 -24.86
N PRO A 132 30.85 -23.45 -26.04
CA PRO A 132 30.57 -24.14 -27.30
C PRO A 132 31.22 -25.53 -27.36
N LEU A 133 30.88 -26.27 -28.42
CA LEU A 133 31.47 -27.57 -28.74
C LEU A 133 33.00 -27.44 -28.93
N GLY A 134 33.77 -28.39 -28.37
CA GLY A 134 35.23 -28.41 -28.49
C GLY A 134 35.99 -27.59 -27.44
N HIS A 135 35.28 -26.92 -26.52
CA HIS A 135 35.90 -26.27 -25.36
C HIS A 135 36.08 -27.26 -24.20
N GLU A 136 37.12 -27.10 -23.37
CA GLU A 136 37.41 -27.97 -22.20
C GLU A 136 36.20 -28.12 -21.26
N PHE A 137 35.44 -27.03 -21.10
CA PHE A 137 34.22 -26.97 -20.29
C PHE A 137 32.93 -26.99 -21.13
N GLN A 138 32.89 -27.79 -22.19
CA GLN A 138 31.72 -27.92 -23.08
C GLN A 138 30.40 -28.01 -22.31
N TYR A 139 29.39 -27.25 -22.76
CA TYR A 139 28.03 -27.21 -22.19
C TYR A 139 27.89 -26.77 -20.73
N LYS A 140 28.98 -26.36 -20.06
CA LYS A 140 28.93 -25.70 -18.75
C LYS A 140 28.67 -24.20 -18.93
N HIS A 141 28.15 -23.58 -17.87
CA HIS A 141 27.90 -22.13 -17.85
C HIS A 141 29.21 -21.35 -18.00
N ASN A 142 29.19 -20.35 -18.88
CA ASN A 142 30.34 -19.48 -19.13
C ASN A 142 30.41 -18.32 -18.11
N MET A 143 31.47 -17.51 -18.16
CA MET A 143 31.59 -16.33 -17.29
C MET A 143 30.48 -15.29 -17.55
N GLN A 144 29.97 -15.19 -18.79
CA GLN A 144 28.89 -14.26 -19.13
C GLN A 144 27.60 -14.58 -18.37
N PHE A 145 27.28 -15.87 -18.21
CA PHE A 145 26.16 -16.33 -17.40
C PHE A 145 26.22 -15.74 -15.98
N TRP A 146 27.37 -15.84 -15.34
CA TRP A 146 27.58 -15.35 -13.97
C TRP A 146 27.55 -13.82 -13.88
N HIS A 147 28.12 -13.10 -14.86
CA HIS A 147 27.99 -11.64 -14.93
C HIS A 147 26.53 -11.19 -15.07
N ILE A 148 25.75 -11.87 -15.91
CA ILE A 148 24.32 -11.58 -16.09
C ILE A 148 23.55 -11.89 -14.81
N LEU A 149 23.82 -13.03 -14.18
CA LEU A 149 23.17 -13.41 -12.92
C LEU A 149 23.49 -12.40 -11.81
N ALA A 150 24.76 -12.02 -11.65
CA ALA A 150 25.17 -11.00 -10.69
C ALA A 150 24.49 -9.65 -10.95
N ALA A 151 24.43 -9.22 -12.22
CA ALA A 151 23.73 -8.00 -12.60
C ALA A 151 22.23 -8.06 -12.30
N LYS A 152 21.57 -9.22 -12.51
CA LYS A 152 20.16 -9.43 -12.13
C LYS A 152 19.96 -9.30 -10.62
N MET A 153 20.80 -9.93 -9.82
CA MET A 153 20.71 -9.85 -8.35
C MET A 153 20.96 -8.43 -7.85
N ALA A 154 21.98 -7.74 -8.38
CA ALA A 154 22.27 -6.36 -8.04
C ALA A 154 21.12 -5.42 -8.40
N PHE A 155 20.51 -5.61 -9.58
CA PHE A 155 19.34 -4.85 -10.02
C PHE A 155 18.17 -5.02 -9.06
N ILE A 156 17.86 -6.26 -8.64
CA ILE A 156 16.77 -6.53 -7.68
C ILE A 156 17.01 -5.77 -6.38
N ILE A 157 18.20 -5.91 -5.80
CA ILE A 157 18.55 -5.24 -4.53
C ILE A 157 18.41 -3.72 -4.66
N ILE A 158 18.97 -3.13 -5.72
CA ILE A 158 18.90 -1.67 -5.94
C ILE A 158 17.44 -1.22 -6.11
N LEU A 159 16.67 -1.90 -6.97
CA LEU A 159 15.29 -1.53 -7.24
C LEU A 159 14.43 -1.62 -5.98
N GLU A 160 14.55 -2.70 -5.21
CA GLU A 160 13.83 -2.87 -3.96
C GLU A 160 14.13 -1.73 -2.97
N HIS A 161 15.41 -1.45 -2.70
CA HIS A 161 15.80 -0.41 -1.74
C HIS A 161 15.35 0.98 -2.19
N VAL A 162 15.45 1.31 -3.48
CA VAL A 162 15.00 2.60 -4.02
C VAL A 162 13.48 2.73 -3.86
N VAL A 163 12.70 1.71 -4.22
CA VAL A 163 11.24 1.76 -4.11
C VAL A 163 10.78 1.82 -2.65
N PHE A 164 11.40 1.06 -1.76
CA PHE A 164 11.11 1.13 -0.34
C PHE A 164 11.46 2.51 0.25
N LEU A 165 12.61 3.08 -0.12
CA LEU A 165 13.00 4.42 0.31
C LEU A 165 11.98 5.47 -0.13
N VAL A 166 11.55 5.43 -1.39
CA VAL A 166 10.52 6.33 -1.91
C VAL A 166 9.19 6.13 -1.17
N LYS A 167 8.80 4.88 -0.89
CA LYS A 167 7.58 4.57 -0.11
C LYS A 167 7.65 5.19 1.29
N PHE A 168 8.77 5.03 2.01
CA PHE A 168 8.96 5.61 3.33
C PHE A 168 8.99 7.15 3.28
N ALA A 169 9.62 7.74 2.26
CA ALA A 169 9.63 9.19 2.07
C ALA A 169 8.22 9.74 1.85
N ILE A 170 7.41 9.08 1.02
CA ILE A 170 6.00 9.47 0.78
C ILE A 170 5.19 9.35 2.08
N ALA A 171 5.38 8.27 2.84
CA ALA A 171 4.70 8.08 4.11
C ALA A 171 5.10 9.14 5.16
N ALA A 172 6.34 9.64 5.12
CA ALA A 172 6.79 10.73 5.99
C ALA A 172 6.26 12.10 5.54
N LEU A 173 6.06 12.30 4.24
CA LEU A 173 5.61 13.57 3.66
C LEU A 173 4.10 13.80 3.85
N ILE A 174 3.29 12.74 3.73
CA ILE A 174 1.83 12.84 3.74
C ILE A 174 1.33 12.63 5.18
N PRO A 175 0.73 13.65 5.82
CA PRO A 175 0.14 13.47 7.14
C PRO A 175 -1.11 12.57 7.08
N ASP A 176 -1.19 11.58 7.97
CA ASP A 176 -2.30 10.59 8.00
C ASP A 176 -3.69 11.20 8.16
N VAL A 177 -3.79 12.39 8.78
CA VAL A 177 -5.05 13.10 8.99
C VAL A 177 -4.97 14.49 8.35
N PRO A 178 -5.92 14.82 7.44
CA PRO A 178 -5.95 16.13 6.78
C PRO A 178 -6.24 17.25 7.78
N SER A 179 -5.71 18.45 7.50
CA SER A 179 -5.79 19.63 8.38
C SER A 179 -7.23 20.05 8.67
N GLU A 180 -8.12 19.95 7.70
CA GLU A 180 -9.54 20.29 7.86
C GLU A 180 -10.23 19.38 8.89
N VAL A 181 -9.97 18.08 8.84
CA VAL A 181 -10.54 17.11 9.80
C VAL A 181 -9.96 17.36 11.19
N LYS A 182 -8.65 17.66 11.30
CA LYS A 182 -8.05 18.08 12.58
C LYS A 182 -8.73 19.33 13.14
N ALA A 183 -9.02 20.32 12.28
CA ALA A 183 -9.70 21.54 12.68
C ALA A 183 -11.14 21.28 13.14
N ARG A 184 -11.89 20.43 12.43
CA ARG A 184 -13.25 20.01 12.80
C ARG A 184 -13.26 19.27 14.14
N ILE A 185 -12.37 18.29 14.33
CA ILE A 185 -12.23 17.56 15.60
C ILE A 185 -11.88 18.51 16.75
N LYS A 186 -10.97 19.46 16.52
CA LYS A 186 -10.59 20.47 17.52
C LYS A 186 -11.77 21.38 17.87
N ARG A 187 -12.56 21.80 16.87
CA ARG A 187 -13.75 22.63 17.05
C ARG A 187 -14.83 21.90 17.84
N GLU A 188 -15.13 20.65 17.50
CA GLU A 188 -16.10 19.82 18.23
C GLU A 188 -15.68 19.65 19.68
N LYS A 189 -14.40 19.32 19.95
CA LYS A 189 -13.88 19.22 21.33
C LYS A 189 -14.00 20.52 22.10
N TYR A 190 -13.65 21.65 21.48
CA TYR A 190 -13.76 22.96 22.10
C TYR A 190 -15.21 23.33 22.44
N LEU A 191 -16.14 23.11 21.51
CA LEU A 191 -17.58 23.37 21.74
C LEU A 191 -18.13 22.50 22.86
N THR A 192 -17.80 21.20 22.89
CA THR A 192 -18.24 20.29 23.96
C THR A 192 -17.70 20.72 25.32
N GLN A 193 -16.43 21.13 25.42
CA GLN A 193 -15.85 21.63 26.67
C GLN A 193 -16.52 22.92 27.13
N LYS A 194 -16.78 23.85 26.21
CA LYS A 194 -17.47 25.11 26.52
C LYS A 194 -18.89 24.86 27.05
N ILE A 195 -19.66 24.00 26.37
CA ILE A 195 -21.03 23.64 26.77
C ILE A 195 -21.03 22.98 28.16
N LEU A 196 -20.09 22.06 28.42
CA LEU A 196 -19.97 21.40 29.72
C LEU A 196 -19.66 22.40 30.84
N HIS A 197 -18.72 23.32 30.61
CA HIS A 197 -18.35 24.34 31.59
C HIS A 197 -19.49 25.31 31.89
N GLU A 198 -20.20 25.80 30.86
CA GLU A 198 -21.37 26.66 31.04
C GLU A 198 -22.49 25.94 31.81
N TYR A 199 -22.70 24.64 31.55
CA TYR A 199 -23.65 23.81 32.30
C TYR A 199 -23.27 23.69 33.78
N GLU A 200 -22.00 23.40 34.09
CA GLU A 200 -21.50 23.32 35.47
C GLU A 200 -21.64 24.65 36.22
N LEU A 201 -21.30 25.78 35.57
CA LEU A 201 -21.45 27.11 36.16
C LEU A 201 -22.92 27.44 36.45
N ASN A 202 -23.83 27.14 35.52
CA ASN A 202 -25.26 27.36 35.73
C ASN A 202 -25.80 26.53 36.88
N LYS A 203 -25.39 25.26 36.99
CA LYS A 203 -25.77 24.38 38.10
C LYS A 203 -25.23 24.87 39.45
N LEU A 204 -23.97 25.32 39.51
CA LEU A 204 -23.38 25.92 40.71
C LEU A 204 -24.12 27.18 41.13
N LYS A 205 -24.49 28.02 40.16
CA LYS A 205 -25.27 29.24 40.40
C LYS A 205 -26.63 28.91 41.02
N GLU A 206 -27.38 27.97 40.45
CA GLU A 206 -28.67 27.53 41.00
C GLU A 206 -28.54 27.00 42.44
N THR A 207 -27.51 26.19 42.69
CA THR A 207 -27.25 25.62 44.02
C THR A 207 -26.92 26.71 45.05
N LEU A 208 -26.05 27.66 44.68
CA LEU A 208 -25.69 28.80 45.51
C LEU A 208 -26.88 29.73 45.78
N THR A 209 -27.71 30.01 44.76
CA THR A 209 -28.92 30.82 44.95
C THR A 209 -29.92 30.12 45.87
N GLY A 210 -30.11 28.80 45.74
CA GLY A 210 -30.97 28.04 46.65
C GLY A 210 -30.47 28.02 48.09
N MET A 211 -29.15 27.92 48.30
CA MET A 211 -28.54 28.03 49.64
C MET A 211 -28.70 29.43 50.22
N ALA A 212 -28.48 30.48 49.42
CA ALA A 212 -28.65 31.87 49.87
C ALA A 212 -30.10 32.17 50.26
N ASP A 213 -31.07 31.71 49.47
CA ASP A 213 -32.51 31.89 49.75
C ASP A 213 -32.95 31.12 51.01
N TYR A 214 -32.36 29.94 51.25
CA TYR A 214 -32.56 29.18 52.49
C TYR A 214 -32.00 29.91 53.71
N ASP A 215 -30.78 30.45 53.63
CA ASP A 215 -30.15 31.18 54.73
C ASP A 215 -30.89 32.48 55.05
N VAL A 216 -31.36 33.22 54.03
CA VAL A 216 -32.19 34.41 54.20
C VAL A 216 -33.51 34.05 54.88
N ASN A 217 -34.22 33.02 54.39
CA ASN A 217 -35.48 32.58 55.02
C ASN A 217 -35.29 32.12 56.47
N ARG A 218 -34.18 31.44 56.77
CA ARG A 218 -33.83 31.00 58.12
C ARG A 218 -33.54 32.17 59.06
N GLN A 219 -32.82 33.20 58.60
CA GLN A 219 -32.58 34.41 59.39
C GLN A 219 -33.88 35.17 59.67
N VAL A 220 -34.75 35.29 58.67
CA VAL A 220 -36.07 35.92 58.81
C VAL A 220 -36.94 35.16 59.81
N SER A 221 -36.96 33.82 59.76
CA SER A 221 -37.76 33.02 60.70
C SER A 221 -37.26 33.14 62.15
N VAL A 222 -35.93 33.14 62.35
CA VAL A 222 -35.34 33.34 63.69
C VAL A 222 -35.65 34.73 64.23
N GLN A 223 -35.57 35.76 63.38
CA GLN A 223 -35.89 37.14 63.77
C GLN A 223 -37.38 37.29 64.13
N ALA A 224 -38.29 36.69 63.34
CA ALA A 224 -39.71 36.69 63.62
C ALA A 224 -40.04 36.02 64.97
N GLN A 225 -39.43 34.87 65.25
CA GLN A 225 -39.61 34.14 66.51
C GLN A 225 -39.10 34.94 67.72
N LYS A 226 -37.99 35.68 67.54
CA LYS A 226 -37.42 36.56 68.57
C LYS A 226 -38.31 37.76 68.87
N VAL A 227 -38.95 38.33 67.84
CA VAL A 227 -39.93 39.42 67.98
C VAL A 227 -41.20 38.93 68.68
N GLU A 228 -41.61 37.69 68.45
CA GLU A 228 -42.77 37.08 69.09
C GLU A 228 -42.52 36.83 70.58
N LEU A 229 -41.36 36.29 70.94
CA LEU A 229 -40.91 36.14 72.33
C LEU A 229 -40.80 37.47 73.09
N LEU A 230 -40.25 38.51 72.44
CA LEU A 230 -40.17 39.84 73.06
C LEU A 230 -41.53 40.50 73.27
N LYS A 231 -42.56 40.12 72.51
CA LYS A 231 -43.94 40.58 72.75
C LYS A 231 -44.58 39.85 73.91
N GLU A 232 -44.24 38.58 74.14
CA GLU A 232 -44.72 37.81 75.29
C GLU A 232 -44.05 38.26 76.61
N GLU A 233 -42.82 38.77 76.58
CA GLU A 233 -42.13 39.32 77.78
C GLU A 233 -42.57 40.75 78.17
N LEU A 234 -43.35 41.44 77.33
CA LEU A 234 -43.78 42.84 77.51
C LEU A 234 -45.25 42.99 77.98
N VAL A 235 -45.87 41.90 78.43
CA VAL A 235 -47.22 41.81 79.03
C VAL A 235 -47.09 41.28 80.45
#